data_AF-E9DQ22-F1
#
_entry.id   AF-E9DQ22-F1
#
_cell.length_a   1.000
_cell.length_b   1.000
_cell.length_c   1.000
_cell.angle_alpha   90.00
_cell.angle_beta   90.00
_cell.angle_gamma   90.00
#
_symmetry.space_group_name_H-M   'P 1'
#
loop_
_entity.id
_entity.type
_entity.pdbx_description
1 polymer ?
#
loop_
_entity_poly.entity_id
_entity_poly.type
_entity_poly.pdbx_seq_one_letter_code
_entity_poly.pdbx_strand_id
1 'polypeptide(L)'
;MKLYSLGEQLRAARTKKKLSLYDVEKLTGVEAQFLLAMEMDQLKALPEDIQQEALEKYATFVGLDGKRLYEEQRHKERRLAEKKNQSNRKEDSLDAKTPMSRFSKHKREEKRKSTYLPLLILSAVSLLIICSVGYIIIRHLSNQPQVIKLNTISTANHLSVAGKAKSSRNISEVTVSGANVKTTTQGNQLMVDLSNVASSVVLGVELSGNNEDTWFSVDNSDVSESYLLSKTKKSKYSLDLSDKTRTTQITIAQSSKVTIKINGESLDLSQLDKNKPSYLTLKIQ
;
A
#
# COMPACT_ATOMS: atom_id res chain seq x y z
N MET A 1 -37.13 -4.68 8.21
CA MET A 1 -36.26 -4.60 7.00
C MET A 1 -34.90 -4.11 7.44
N LYS A 2 -33.81 -4.77 7.02
CA LYS A 2 -32.45 -4.24 7.24
C LYS A 2 -32.32 -2.95 6.43
N LEU A 3 -32.00 -1.83 7.09
CA LEU A 3 -31.61 -0.60 6.41
C LEU A 3 -30.17 -0.76 5.99
N TYR A 4 -29.93 -0.97 4.70
CA TYR A 4 -28.58 -1.05 4.16
C TYR A 4 -27.97 0.34 4.07
N SER A 5 -26.70 0.47 4.46
CA SER A 5 -25.97 1.73 4.28
C SER A 5 -25.75 2.04 2.79
N LEU A 6 -25.31 3.26 2.47
CA LEU A 6 -24.99 3.63 1.08
C LEU A 6 -23.91 2.69 0.53
N GLY A 7 -22.82 2.54 1.30
CA GLY A 7 -21.69 1.73 0.92
C GLY A 7 -22.03 0.25 0.78
N GLU A 8 -22.88 -0.27 1.67
CA GLU A 8 -23.39 -1.64 1.56
C GLU A 8 -24.22 -1.85 0.29
N GLN A 9 -25.08 -0.89 -0.08
CA GLN A 9 -25.88 -0.97 -1.30
C GLN A 9 -25.00 -0.99 -2.55
N LEU A 10 -24.01 -0.10 -2.61
CA LEU A 10 -23.04 -0.04 -3.72
C LEU A 10 -22.23 -1.34 -3.82
N ARG A 11 -21.68 -1.81 -2.69
CA ARG A 11 -20.91 -3.06 -2.63
C ARG A 11 -21.74 -4.27 -3.02
N ALA A 12 -22.99 -4.34 -2.55
CA ALA A 12 -23.92 -5.41 -2.90
C ALA A 12 -24.23 -5.40 -4.41
N ALA A 13 -24.48 -4.24 -5.00
CA ALA A 13 -24.74 -4.11 -6.43
C ALA A 13 -23.50 -4.48 -7.28
N ARG A 14 -22.29 -4.06 -6.87
CA ARG A 14 -21.04 -4.44 -7.53
C ARG A 14 -20.77 -5.93 -7.45
N THR A 15 -20.86 -6.52 -6.26
CA THR A 15 -20.60 -7.95 -6.05
C THR A 15 -21.64 -8.83 -6.74
N LYS A 16 -22.90 -8.38 -6.82
CA LYS A 16 -23.94 -9.04 -7.63
C LYS A 16 -23.56 -9.13 -9.11
N LYS A 17 -22.84 -8.14 -9.64
CA LYS A 17 -22.29 -8.13 -11.00
C LYS A 17 -20.92 -8.82 -11.12
N LYS A 18 -20.36 -9.36 -10.03
CA LYS A 18 -19.03 -10.00 -9.96
C LYS A 18 -17.87 -9.09 -10.41
N LEU A 19 -17.99 -7.79 -10.17
CA LEU A 19 -16.96 -6.80 -10.55
C LEU A 19 -16.02 -6.51 -9.38
N SER A 20 -14.73 -6.36 -9.65
CA SER A 20 -13.77 -5.78 -8.71
C SER A 20 -13.87 -4.25 -8.68
N LEU A 21 -13.27 -3.61 -7.68
CA LEU A 21 -13.18 -2.14 -7.66
C LEU A 21 -12.38 -1.61 -8.86
N TYR A 22 -11.36 -2.35 -9.28
CA TYR A 22 -10.53 -2.02 -10.44
C TYR A 22 -11.31 -2.08 -11.77
N ASP A 23 -12.22 -3.05 -11.91
CA ASP A 23 -13.08 -3.14 -13.10
C ASP A 23 -14.03 -1.93 -13.21
N VAL A 24 -14.57 -1.50 -12.07
CA VAL A 24 -15.43 -0.31 -12.00
C VAL A 24 -14.63 0.95 -12.33
N GLU A 25 -13.42 1.08 -11.79
CA GLU A 25 -12.53 2.21 -12.07
C GLU A 25 -12.22 2.34 -13.57
N LYS A 26 -11.86 1.23 -14.23
CA LYS A 26 -11.55 1.22 -15.66
C LYS A 26 -12.72 1.68 -16.54
N LEU A 27 -13.95 1.43 -16.09
CA LEU A 27 -15.17 1.70 -16.87
C LEU A 27 -15.81 3.05 -16.53
N THR A 28 -15.69 3.50 -15.28
CA THR A 28 -16.29 4.75 -14.81
C THR A 28 -15.30 5.93 -14.76
N GLY A 29 -13.99 5.64 -14.77
CA GLY A 29 -12.94 6.64 -14.56
C GLY A 29 -12.85 7.16 -13.12
N VAL A 30 -13.61 6.58 -12.18
CA VAL A 30 -13.55 6.93 -10.76
C VAL A 30 -12.48 6.06 -10.11
N GLU A 31 -11.50 6.69 -9.49
CA GLU A 31 -10.36 6.00 -8.89
C GLU A 31 -10.79 4.97 -7.83
N ALA A 32 -10.13 3.81 -7.79
CA ALA A 32 -10.53 2.72 -6.90
C ALA A 32 -10.55 3.10 -5.41
N GLN A 33 -9.69 4.04 -4.99
CA GLN A 33 -9.68 4.58 -3.63
C GLN A 33 -10.98 5.33 -3.27
N PHE A 34 -11.56 6.07 -4.21
CA PHE A 34 -12.82 6.79 -4.00
C PHE A 34 -14.00 5.82 -3.99
N LEU A 35 -13.97 4.81 -4.87
CA LEU A 35 -14.95 3.72 -4.86
C LEU A 35 -14.97 2.98 -3.51
N LEU A 36 -13.78 2.67 -2.98
CA LEU A 36 -13.64 2.04 -1.67
C LEU A 36 -14.16 2.94 -0.55
N ALA A 37 -13.80 4.22 -0.55
CA ALA A 37 -14.28 5.16 0.46
C ALA A 37 -15.82 5.27 0.45
N MET A 38 -16.46 5.25 -0.73
CA MET A 38 -17.91 5.19 -0.85
C MET A 38 -18.50 3.89 -0.30
N GLU A 39 -17.87 2.73 -0.57
CA GLU A 39 -18.28 1.43 0.01
C GLU A 39 -18.11 1.38 1.54
N MET A 40 -17.22 2.20 2.10
CA MET A 40 -17.00 2.32 3.54
C MET A 40 -17.86 3.40 4.21
N ASP A 41 -18.84 3.96 3.51
CA ASP A 41 -19.67 5.11 3.96
C ASP A 41 -18.85 6.36 4.33
N GLN A 42 -17.64 6.49 3.76
CA GLN A 42 -16.73 7.61 3.97
C GLN A 42 -16.80 8.62 2.81
N LEU A 43 -18.01 9.00 2.40
CA LEU A 43 -18.20 9.93 1.28
C LEU A 43 -17.50 11.29 1.54
N LYS A 44 -17.43 11.72 2.81
CA LYS A 44 -16.73 12.95 3.23
C LYS A 44 -15.21 12.92 3.05
N ALA A 45 -14.62 11.74 2.86
CA ALA A 45 -13.19 11.62 2.61
C ALA A 45 -12.84 11.99 1.16
N LEU A 46 -13.82 12.02 0.26
CA LEU A 46 -13.64 12.49 -1.11
C LEU A 46 -13.65 14.03 -1.14
N PRO A 47 -12.89 14.67 -2.05
CA PRO A 47 -13.03 16.09 -2.37
C PRO A 47 -14.50 16.45 -2.68
N GLU A 48 -15.00 17.54 -2.09
CA GLU A 48 -16.44 17.88 -2.10
C GLU A 48 -16.98 18.17 -3.51
N ASP A 49 -16.12 18.68 -4.39
CA ASP A 49 -16.38 18.94 -5.80
C ASP A 49 -16.65 17.65 -6.60
N ILE A 50 -15.99 16.54 -6.26
CA ILE A 50 -16.11 15.27 -7.00
C ILE A 50 -17.09 14.28 -6.36
N GLN A 51 -17.51 14.49 -5.11
CA GLN A 51 -18.35 13.55 -4.36
C GLN A 51 -19.62 13.14 -5.11
N GLN A 52 -20.33 14.12 -5.66
CA GLN A 52 -21.58 13.87 -6.38
C GLN A 52 -21.33 13.10 -7.67
N GLU A 53 -20.36 13.56 -8.48
CA GLU A 53 -20.03 12.96 -9.77
C GLU A 53 -19.52 11.52 -9.61
N ALA A 54 -18.62 11.28 -8.66
CA ALA A 54 -18.06 9.96 -8.38
C ALA A 54 -19.14 8.97 -7.94
N LEU A 55 -20.03 9.39 -7.03
CA LEU A 55 -21.13 8.56 -6.57
C LEU A 55 -22.14 8.29 -7.68
N GLU A 56 -22.46 9.30 -8.49
CA GLU A 56 -23.37 9.17 -9.62
C GLU A 56 -22.83 8.17 -10.65
N LYS A 57 -21.57 8.31 -11.05
CA LYS A 57 -20.90 7.39 -11.98
C LYS A 57 -20.88 5.96 -11.44
N TYR A 58 -20.51 5.78 -10.18
CA TYR A 58 -20.43 4.45 -9.59
C TYR A 58 -21.81 3.79 -9.49
N ALA A 59 -22.79 4.49 -8.90
CA ALA A 59 -24.14 3.98 -8.71
C ALA A 59 -24.81 3.64 -10.06
N THR A 60 -24.73 4.55 -11.04
CA THR A 60 -25.30 4.33 -12.38
C THR A 60 -24.69 3.09 -13.04
N PHE A 61 -23.38 2.91 -12.91
CA PHE A 61 -22.68 1.75 -13.45
C PHE A 61 -23.12 0.42 -12.81
N VAL A 62 -23.36 0.40 -11.49
CA VAL A 62 -23.87 -0.79 -10.80
C VAL A 62 -25.39 -0.98 -10.91
N GLY A 63 -26.10 -0.05 -11.56
CA GLY A 63 -27.55 -0.12 -11.79
C GLY A 63 -28.40 0.43 -10.65
N LEU A 64 -27.85 1.39 -9.89
CA LEU A 64 -28.52 2.15 -8.84
C LEU A 64 -28.69 3.62 -9.29
N ASP A 65 -29.66 4.31 -8.68
CA ASP A 65 -29.87 5.74 -8.92
C ASP A 65 -28.94 6.59 -8.05
N GLY A 66 -27.82 7.00 -8.64
CA GLY A 66 -26.77 7.74 -7.93
C GLY A 66 -27.19 9.12 -7.44
N LYS A 67 -28.05 9.82 -8.18
CA LYS A 67 -28.53 11.15 -7.80
C LYS A 67 -29.39 11.06 -6.54
N ARG A 68 -30.35 10.13 -6.54
CA ARG A 68 -31.21 9.90 -5.39
C ARG A 68 -30.42 9.47 -4.16
N LEU A 69 -29.43 8.58 -4.32
CA LEU A 69 -28.59 8.11 -3.24
C LEU A 69 -27.73 9.24 -2.63
N TYR A 70 -27.20 10.13 -3.47
CA TYR A 70 -26.44 11.30 -3.00
C TYR A 70 -27.29 12.25 -2.15
N GLU A 71 -28.49 12.59 -2.64
CA GLU A 71 -29.43 13.45 -1.92
C GLU A 71 -29.84 12.85 -0.58
N GLU A 72 -30.15 11.55 -0.55
CA GLU A 72 -30.51 10.84 0.67
C GLU A 72 -29.40 10.91 1.72
N GLN A 73 -28.12 10.75 1.30
CA GLN A 73 -26.98 10.92 2.21
C GLN A 73 -26.85 12.35 2.72
N ARG A 74 -26.92 13.36 1.85
CA ARG A 74 -26.86 14.77 2.26
C ARG A 74 -27.99 15.13 3.24
N HIS A 75 -29.20 14.62 3.02
CA HIS A 75 -30.31 14.79 3.95
C HIS A 75 -30.06 14.11 5.29
N LYS A 76 -29.55 12.88 5.29
CA LYS A 76 -29.20 12.15 6.51
C LYS A 76 -28.16 12.90 7.33
N GLU A 77 -27.12 13.42 6.68
CA GLU A 77 -26.06 14.20 7.33
C GLU A 77 -26.57 15.51 7.94
N ARG A 78 -27.44 16.25 7.23
CA ARG A 78 -28.08 17.46 7.75
C ARG A 78 -28.90 17.18 9.01
N ARG A 79 -29.70 16.10 9.01
CA ARG A 79 -30.49 15.71 10.18
C ARG A 79 -29.61 15.28 11.37
N LEU A 80 -28.47 14.65 11.11
CA LEU A 80 -27.48 14.31 12.14
C LEU A 80 -26.83 15.57 12.73
N ALA A 81 -26.50 16.56 11.90
CA ALA A 81 -25.95 17.84 12.34
C ALA A 81 -26.95 18.65 13.18
N GLU A 82 -28.22 18.71 12.76
CA GLU A 82 -29.30 19.38 13.50
C GLU A 82 -29.55 18.74 14.87
N LYS A 83 -29.55 17.41 14.95
CA LYS A 83 -29.68 16.68 16.22
C LYS A 83 -28.51 16.96 17.17
N LYS A 84 -27.28 17.05 16.65
CA LYS A 84 -26.10 17.38 17.47
C LYS A 84 -26.18 18.79 18.05
N ASN A 85 -26.68 19.76 17.28
CA ASN A 85 -26.85 21.14 17.74
C ASN A 85 -27.96 21.31 18.78
N GLN A 86 -29.03 20.51 18.72
CA GLN A 86 -30.09 20.53 19.75
C GLN A 86 -29.68 19.85 21.06
N SER A 87 -28.76 18.89 21.03
CA SER A 87 -28.19 18.26 22.23
C SER A 87 -27.32 19.23 23.02
N ASN A 88 -26.47 20.01 22.33
CA ASN A 88 -25.57 21.00 22.96
C ASN A 88 -26.31 22.19 23.59
N ARG A 89 -27.54 22.50 23.15
CA ARG A 89 -28.33 23.63 23.67
C ARG A 89 -29.11 23.28 24.96
N LYS A 90 -29.19 22.01 25.35
CA LYS A 90 -29.92 21.56 26.56
C LYS A 90 -29.05 21.38 27.80
N GLU A 91 -27.72 21.47 27.67
CA GLU A 91 -26.78 21.29 28.79
C GLU A 91 -26.40 22.61 29.49
N ASP A 92 -26.71 23.77 28.88
CA ASP A 92 -26.26 25.10 29.34
C ASP A 92 -27.37 25.92 30.04
N SER A 93 -28.46 25.27 30.47
CA SER A 93 -29.62 25.97 31.06
C SER A 93 -30.18 25.30 32.31
N LEU A 94 -29.31 24.90 33.25
CA LEU A 94 -29.70 24.48 34.60
C LEU A 94 -28.86 25.19 35.68
N ASP A 95 -28.67 26.50 35.57
CA ASP A 95 -28.15 27.31 36.68
C ASP A 95 -28.96 28.60 36.85
N ALA A 96 -30.11 28.49 37.51
CA ALA A 96 -30.70 29.65 38.17
C ALA A 96 -31.69 29.24 39.27
N LYS A 97 -31.34 29.66 40.49
CA LYS A 97 -32.18 29.91 41.68
C LYS A 97 -32.26 28.79 42.73
N THR A 98 -31.42 28.91 43.76
CA THR A 98 -31.89 29.14 45.14
C THR A 98 -30.77 29.68 46.03
N PRO A 99 -31.03 30.69 46.91
CA PRO A 99 -29.98 31.30 47.71
C PRO A 99 -29.91 30.74 49.14
N MET A 100 -28.70 30.84 49.70
CA MET A 100 -28.38 31.02 51.13
C MET A 100 -28.47 29.80 52.08
N SER A 101 -27.34 29.43 52.68
CA SER A 101 -27.18 29.49 54.14
C SER A 101 -25.71 29.36 54.55
N ARG A 102 -25.38 30.11 55.61
CA ARG A 102 -24.06 30.31 56.24
C ARG A 102 -23.73 29.17 57.22
N PHE A 103 -22.43 29.05 57.55
CA PHE A 103 -21.73 28.20 58.57
C PHE A 103 -20.93 27.05 57.93
N SER A 104 -19.70 26.71 58.31
CA SER A 104 -18.71 27.28 59.25
C SER A 104 -17.39 26.51 59.08
N LYS A 105 -16.27 27.22 59.28
CA LYS A 105 -14.97 26.80 59.81
C LYS A 105 -14.66 25.29 60.01
N HIS A 106 -13.48 24.94 59.48
CA HIS A 106 -12.33 24.24 60.10
C HIS A 106 -12.04 22.79 59.66
N LYS A 107 -10.74 22.61 59.35
CA LYS A 107 -9.93 21.38 59.41
C LYS A 107 -10.23 20.27 58.41
N ARG A 108 -9.27 20.05 57.51
CA ARG A 108 -8.17 19.07 57.67
C ARG A 108 -7.69 18.69 56.28
N GLU A 109 -6.43 18.96 56.00
CA GLU A 109 -5.71 18.35 54.89
C GLU A 109 -5.85 16.83 54.98
N GLU A 110 -6.53 16.23 54.04
CA GLU A 110 -6.24 14.87 53.64
C GLU A 110 -6.25 14.80 52.12
N LYS A 111 -5.04 14.60 51.59
CA LYS A 111 -4.77 14.23 50.20
C LYS A 111 -5.61 13.00 49.85
N ARG A 112 -6.77 13.22 49.22
CA ARG A 112 -7.57 12.14 48.66
C ARG A 112 -6.88 11.62 47.40
N LYS A 113 -6.51 10.34 47.47
CA LYS A 113 -5.85 9.56 46.41
C LYS A 113 -6.57 9.74 45.07
N SER A 114 -5.78 10.02 44.04
CA SER A 114 -6.21 10.32 42.69
C SER A 114 -6.78 9.08 41.98
N THR A 115 -8.10 9.02 41.84
CA THR A 115 -8.83 8.04 41.01
C THR A 115 -8.76 8.36 39.50
N TYR A 116 -7.74 9.10 39.06
CA TYR A 116 -7.50 9.44 37.66
C TYR A 116 -6.24 8.79 37.08
N LEU A 117 -5.44 8.10 37.91
CA LEU A 117 -4.29 7.31 37.46
C LEU A 117 -4.66 6.27 36.40
N PRO A 118 -5.73 5.46 36.53
CA PRO A 118 -6.06 4.49 35.48
C PRO A 118 -6.48 5.17 34.17
N LEU A 119 -7.14 6.34 34.23
CA LEU A 119 -7.56 7.08 33.04
C LEU A 119 -6.36 7.75 32.33
N LEU A 120 -5.41 8.29 33.09
CA LEU A 120 -4.17 8.85 32.54
C LEU A 120 -3.28 7.76 31.90
N ILE A 121 -3.22 6.57 32.50
CA ILE A 121 -2.50 5.43 31.91
C ILE A 121 -3.18 4.99 30.61
N LEU A 122 -4.52 4.91 30.57
CA LEU A 122 -5.25 4.55 29.36
C LEU A 122 -5.02 5.57 28.22
N SER A 123 -5.02 6.86 28.57
CA SER A 123 -4.71 7.97 27.65
C SER A 123 -3.26 7.89 27.14
N ALA A 124 -2.30 7.65 28.03
CA ALA A 124 -0.89 7.53 27.67
C ALA A 124 -0.62 6.31 26.76
N VAL A 125 -1.28 5.18 27.01
CA VAL A 125 -1.17 3.98 26.15
C VAL A 125 -1.77 4.24 24.77
N SER A 126 -2.94 4.89 24.70
CA SER A 126 -3.54 5.28 23.43
C SER A 126 -2.63 6.21 22.62
N LEU A 127 -2.04 7.22 23.28
CA LEU A 127 -1.10 8.15 22.64
C LEU A 127 0.17 7.44 22.16
N LEU A 128 0.69 6.49 22.92
CA LEU A 128 1.88 5.70 22.56
C LEU A 128 1.63 4.85 21.31
N ILE A 129 0.44 4.25 21.19
CA ILE A 129 0.05 3.48 19.99
C ILE A 129 0.00 4.38 18.76
N ILE A 130 -0.63 5.56 18.87
CA ILE A 130 -0.73 6.53 17.76
C ILE A 130 0.66 7.02 17.35
N CYS A 131 1.52 7.38 18.31
CA CYS A 131 2.90 7.79 18.05
C CYS A 131 3.73 6.68 17.38
N SER A 132 3.56 5.43 17.81
CA SER A 132 4.27 4.28 17.22
C SER A 132 3.87 4.04 15.77
N VAL A 133 2.56 4.07 15.47
CA VAL A 133 2.06 3.92 14.09
C VAL A 133 2.52 5.10 13.22
N GLY A 134 2.42 6.33 13.72
CA GLY A 134 2.93 7.52 13.03
C GLY A 134 4.43 7.45 12.75
N TYR A 135 5.22 6.99 13.72
CA TYR A 135 6.65 6.78 13.55
C TYR A 135 6.96 5.72 12.48
N ILE A 136 6.21 4.62 12.46
CA ILE A 136 6.35 3.59 11.42
C ILE A 136 6.05 4.17 10.05
N ILE A 137 4.97 4.94 9.88
CA ILE A 137 4.59 5.58 8.60
C ILE A 137 5.67 6.55 8.13
N ILE A 138 6.16 7.44 9.01
CA ILE A 138 7.22 8.40 8.68
C ILE A 138 8.50 7.66 8.28
N ARG A 139 8.89 6.61 9.02
CA ARG A 139 10.05 5.79 8.68
C ARG A 139 9.86 5.04 7.36
N HIS A 140 8.64 4.60 7.05
CA HIS A 140 8.32 3.92 5.81
C HIS A 140 8.33 4.88 4.61
N LEU A 141 7.91 6.13 4.81
CA LEU A 141 7.92 7.17 3.77
C LEU A 141 9.33 7.74 3.55
N SER A 142 10.12 7.92 4.61
CA SER A 142 11.51 8.39 4.51
C SER A 142 12.45 7.38 3.85
N ASN A 143 12.07 6.09 3.85
CA ASN A 143 12.81 5.01 3.20
C ASN A 143 12.33 4.73 1.76
N GLN A 144 11.38 5.51 1.22
CA GLN A 144 11.08 5.50 -0.21
C GLN A 144 11.88 6.61 -0.91
N PRO A 145 12.85 6.30 -1.77
CA PRO A 145 13.38 7.30 -2.70
C PRO A 145 12.25 7.73 -3.65
N GLN A 146 11.82 8.98 -3.49
CA GLN A 146 10.96 9.70 -4.41
C GLN A 146 11.58 9.69 -5.82
N VAL A 147 10.92 9.04 -6.79
CA VAL A 147 11.20 9.25 -8.22
C VAL A 147 9.91 9.71 -8.89
N ILE A 148 9.59 10.99 -8.72
CA ILE A 148 8.82 11.72 -9.73
C ILE A 148 9.69 12.90 -10.15
N LYS A 149 10.40 12.73 -11.27
CA LYS A 149 10.84 13.86 -12.09
C LYS A 149 10.22 13.68 -13.47
N LEU A 150 9.45 14.69 -13.83
CA LEU A 150 8.81 14.88 -15.13
C LEU A 150 9.87 14.86 -16.25
N ASN A 151 9.62 14.07 -17.28
CA ASN A 151 10.52 13.85 -18.40
C ASN A 151 10.43 15.03 -19.39
N THR A 152 11.30 16.03 -19.25
CA THR A 152 11.58 16.99 -20.32
C THR A 152 12.84 16.54 -21.06
N ILE A 153 12.66 16.22 -22.34
CA ILE A 153 13.71 15.87 -23.31
C ILE A 153 14.79 16.96 -23.31
N SER A 154 16.05 16.59 -23.09
CA SER A 154 17.22 17.36 -23.55
C SER A 154 18.47 16.49 -23.58
N THR A 155 18.93 16.24 -24.81
CA THR A 155 20.25 15.78 -25.19
C THR A 155 21.31 16.79 -24.74
N ALA A 156 22.28 16.38 -23.93
CA ALA A 156 23.64 16.94 -23.95
C ALA A 156 24.59 16.09 -23.10
N ASN A 157 25.67 15.65 -23.74
CA ASN A 157 26.82 15.02 -23.12
C ASN A 157 27.54 16.02 -22.20
N HIS A 158 27.87 15.62 -20.97
CA HIS A 158 28.98 16.19 -20.21
C HIS A 158 29.46 15.20 -19.15
N LEU A 159 30.66 14.66 -19.39
CA LEU A 159 31.52 14.01 -18.40
C LEU A 159 32.01 15.03 -17.36
N SER A 160 32.16 14.58 -16.11
CA SER A 160 33.04 15.06 -15.01
C SER A 160 32.28 15.54 -13.77
N VAL A 161 32.66 15.30 -12.50
CA VAL A 161 33.51 14.33 -11.78
C VAL A 161 33.30 14.66 -10.28
N ALA A 162 33.36 13.63 -9.43
CA ALA A 162 33.66 13.61 -7.99
C ALA A 162 32.68 14.23 -6.95
N GLY A 163 32.17 13.35 -6.06
CA GLY A 163 31.47 13.76 -4.82
C GLY A 163 31.04 12.66 -3.85
N LYS A 164 31.95 11.74 -3.49
CA LYS A 164 31.96 10.84 -2.31
C LYS A 164 30.95 9.67 -2.22
N ALA A 165 31.55 8.48 -2.11
CA ALA A 165 30.98 7.15 -2.21
C ALA A 165 30.37 6.58 -0.91
N LYS A 166 29.40 5.68 -1.07
CA LYS A 166 29.24 4.47 -0.23
C LYS A 166 28.91 3.26 -1.11
N SER A 167 29.97 2.55 -1.49
CA SER A 167 30.07 1.13 -1.84
C SER A 167 29.10 0.54 -2.90
N SER A 168 29.44 0.71 -4.18
CA SER A 168 29.07 -0.25 -5.24
C SER A 168 30.29 -1.14 -5.53
N ARG A 169 30.22 -2.44 -5.20
CA ARG A 169 31.24 -3.41 -5.60
C ARG A 169 30.77 -4.06 -6.91
N ASN A 170 31.49 -3.77 -7.99
CA ASN A 170 31.34 -4.45 -9.28
C ASN A 170 31.90 -5.87 -9.14
N ILE A 171 31.15 -6.88 -9.58
CA ILE A 171 31.66 -8.25 -9.74
C ILE A 171 31.54 -8.64 -11.21
N SER A 172 32.66 -9.16 -11.70
CA SER A 172 33.03 -9.73 -13.00
C SER A 172 31.97 -10.01 -14.06
N GLU A 173 32.35 -9.73 -15.31
CA GLU A 173 31.76 -10.32 -16.52
C GLU A 173 31.76 -11.84 -16.43
N VAL A 174 30.59 -12.45 -16.58
CA VAL A 174 30.43 -13.88 -16.88
C VAL A 174 29.82 -13.98 -18.27
N THR A 175 30.57 -14.60 -19.17
CA THR A 175 30.16 -14.82 -20.56
C THR A 175 29.21 -16.00 -20.62
N VAL A 176 27.93 -15.72 -20.91
CA VAL A 176 26.88 -16.73 -21.09
C VAL A 176 26.60 -16.83 -22.58
N SER A 177 27.08 -17.88 -23.26
CA SER A 177 26.73 -18.24 -24.66
C SER A 177 26.18 -17.09 -25.54
N GLY A 178 26.99 -16.04 -25.74
CA GLY A 178 26.67 -14.91 -26.62
C GLY A 178 26.11 -13.64 -25.97
N ALA A 179 25.58 -13.69 -24.74
CA ALA A 179 25.04 -12.53 -24.02
C ALA A 179 26.03 -11.98 -22.98
N ASN A 180 26.13 -10.64 -22.89
CA ASN A 180 26.88 -9.97 -21.82
C ASN A 180 25.93 -9.70 -20.64
N VAL A 181 26.27 -10.28 -19.49
CA VAL A 181 25.48 -10.20 -18.25
C VAL A 181 26.22 -9.29 -17.28
N LYS A 182 25.66 -8.10 -17.04
CA LYS A 182 26.19 -7.17 -16.04
C LYS A 182 25.29 -7.17 -14.81
N THR A 183 25.88 -7.47 -13.66
CA THR A 183 25.16 -7.45 -12.39
C THR A 183 25.58 -6.24 -11.56
N THR A 184 24.62 -5.52 -10.99
CA THR A 184 24.89 -4.41 -10.06
C THR A 184 24.00 -4.54 -8.84
N THR A 185 24.59 -4.45 -7.66
CA THR A 185 23.88 -4.56 -6.39
C THR A 185 23.82 -3.21 -5.68
N GLN A 186 22.63 -2.87 -5.19
CA GLN A 186 22.42 -1.71 -4.33
C GLN A 186 21.48 -2.11 -3.18
N GLY A 187 22.05 -2.36 -2.01
CA GLY A 187 21.27 -2.87 -0.87
C GLY A 187 20.68 -4.25 -1.16
N ASN A 188 19.36 -4.42 -1.00
CA ASN A 188 18.68 -5.68 -1.34
C ASN A 188 18.05 -5.68 -2.75
N GLN A 189 18.57 -4.81 -3.62
CA GLN A 189 18.21 -4.76 -5.03
C GLN A 189 19.37 -5.27 -5.88
N LEU A 190 19.07 -6.20 -6.78
CA LEU A 190 19.99 -6.71 -7.79
C LEU A 190 19.48 -6.27 -9.16
N MET A 191 20.31 -5.56 -9.91
CA MET A 191 20.05 -5.25 -11.31
C MET A 191 20.87 -6.20 -12.18
N VAL A 192 20.23 -6.79 -13.17
CA VAL A 192 20.87 -7.65 -14.16
C VAL A 192 20.55 -7.05 -15.53
N ASP A 193 21.58 -6.47 -16.15
CA ASP A 193 21.51 -6.00 -17.52
C ASP A 193 21.99 -7.14 -18.42
N LEU A 194 21.08 -7.68 -19.22
CA LEU A 194 21.36 -8.63 -20.27
C LEU A 194 21.45 -7.88 -21.60
N SER A 195 22.55 -8.04 -22.31
CA SER A 195 22.73 -7.49 -23.65
C SER A 195 23.12 -8.59 -24.63
N ASN A 196 22.70 -8.46 -25.89
CA ASN A 196 22.96 -9.44 -26.95
C ASN A 196 22.31 -10.81 -26.71
N VAL A 197 21.06 -10.83 -26.25
CA VAL A 197 20.34 -12.08 -25.99
C VAL A 197 19.57 -12.52 -27.24
N ALA A 198 19.59 -13.83 -27.54
CA ALA A 198 18.67 -14.42 -28.51
C ALA A 198 17.22 -14.10 -28.11
N SER A 199 16.32 -14.05 -29.09
CA SER A 199 14.94 -13.53 -29.07
C SER A 199 13.97 -14.02 -27.96
N SER A 200 14.41 -14.80 -26.98
CA SER A 200 13.66 -15.08 -25.76
C SER A 200 14.59 -15.36 -24.57
N VAL A 201 14.15 -14.98 -23.36
CA VAL A 201 14.91 -15.19 -22.12
C VAL A 201 14.12 -16.10 -21.18
N VAL A 202 14.70 -17.24 -20.83
CA VAL A 202 14.07 -18.18 -19.90
C VAL A 202 14.55 -17.92 -18.48
N LEU A 203 13.61 -17.52 -17.62
CA LEU A 203 13.83 -17.36 -16.19
C LEU A 203 13.45 -18.66 -15.46
N GLY A 204 14.45 -19.34 -14.91
CA GLY A 204 14.28 -20.48 -14.01
C GLY A 204 14.33 -20.04 -12.55
N VAL A 205 13.34 -20.42 -11.76
CA VAL A 205 13.31 -20.18 -10.30
C VAL A 205 13.07 -21.50 -9.59
N GLU A 206 13.99 -21.88 -8.70
CA GLU A 206 13.98 -23.15 -7.99
C GLU A 206 14.16 -22.98 -6.48
N LEU A 207 13.50 -23.82 -5.70
CA LEU A 207 13.69 -23.91 -4.26
C LEU A 207 15.05 -24.55 -3.99
N SER A 208 15.92 -23.83 -3.30
CA SER A 208 17.24 -24.32 -2.92
C SER A 208 17.10 -25.39 -1.84
N GLY A 209 17.66 -26.58 -2.06
CA GLY A 209 17.78 -27.64 -1.05
C GLY A 209 16.46 -28.08 -0.38
N ASN A 210 16.53 -28.39 0.92
CA ASN A 210 15.39 -28.80 1.74
C ASN A 210 14.81 -27.63 2.55
N ASN A 211 14.72 -26.44 1.94
CA ASN A 211 14.16 -25.28 2.61
C ASN A 211 12.63 -25.35 2.72
N GLU A 212 12.10 -24.64 3.71
CA GLU A 212 10.66 -24.40 3.87
C GLU A 212 10.08 -23.66 2.65
N ASP A 213 8.76 -23.76 2.48
CA ASP A 213 8.02 -23.08 1.42
C ASP A 213 8.35 -21.57 1.36
N THR A 214 8.47 -21.05 0.15
CA THR A 214 8.74 -19.64 -0.12
C THR A 214 7.98 -19.19 -1.36
N TRP A 215 7.93 -17.90 -1.63
CA TRP A 215 7.25 -17.38 -2.80
C TRP A 215 8.12 -16.37 -3.55
N PHE A 216 7.84 -16.25 -4.84
CA PHE A 216 8.36 -15.18 -5.67
C PHE A 216 7.25 -14.63 -6.56
N SER A 217 7.37 -13.38 -6.98
CA SER A 217 6.51 -12.79 -7.99
C SER A 217 7.33 -12.29 -9.16
N VAL A 218 6.69 -12.26 -10.32
CA VAL A 218 7.23 -11.69 -11.54
C VAL A 218 6.24 -10.65 -12.04
N ASP A 219 6.75 -9.45 -12.23
CA ASP A 219 6.03 -8.29 -12.73
C ASP A 219 6.72 -7.77 -14.00
N ASN A 220 5.92 -7.60 -15.04
CA ASN A 220 6.31 -7.13 -16.35
C ASN A 220 5.11 -6.40 -16.97
N SER A 221 5.35 -5.70 -18.08
CA SER A 221 4.31 -5.05 -18.90
C SER A 221 3.10 -5.95 -19.23
N ASP A 222 3.31 -7.26 -19.41
CA ASP A 222 2.25 -8.21 -19.79
C ASP A 222 1.80 -9.15 -18.66
N VAL A 223 2.62 -9.34 -17.62
CA VAL A 223 2.44 -10.41 -16.62
C VAL A 223 2.73 -9.88 -15.22
N SER A 224 1.77 -10.01 -14.31
CA SER A 224 1.95 -9.78 -12.87
C SER A 224 1.43 -11.00 -12.11
N GLU A 225 2.29 -11.98 -11.92
CA GLU A 225 1.95 -13.27 -11.29
C GLU A 225 2.82 -13.55 -10.06
N SER A 226 2.25 -14.32 -9.13
CA SER A 226 2.93 -14.78 -7.92
C SER A 226 2.90 -16.30 -7.84
N TYR A 227 4.03 -16.89 -7.47
CA TYR A 227 4.22 -18.33 -7.45
C TYR A 227 4.71 -18.79 -6.09
N LEU A 228 4.13 -19.88 -5.62
CA LEU A 228 4.58 -20.58 -4.41
C LEU A 228 5.57 -21.68 -4.81
N LEU A 229 6.78 -21.61 -4.27
CA LEU A 229 7.76 -22.69 -4.27
C LEU A 229 7.54 -23.55 -3.03
N SER A 230 7.18 -24.80 -3.26
CA SER A 230 7.02 -25.78 -2.21
C SER A 230 7.61 -27.12 -2.62
N LYS A 231 8.23 -27.81 -1.68
CA LYS A 231 8.68 -29.19 -1.89
C LYS A 231 7.52 -30.15 -2.16
N THR A 232 6.36 -29.91 -1.54
CA THR A 232 5.20 -30.81 -1.60
C THR A 232 4.36 -30.60 -2.85
N LYS A 233 4.39 -29.39 -3.43
CA LYS A 233 3.59 -29.03 -4.60
C LYS A 233 4.45 -28.88 -5.85
N LYS A 234 5.22 -27.79 -5.91
CA LYS A 234 6.03 -27.43 -7.08
C LYS A 234 7.24 -26.63 -6.60
N SER A 235 8.41 -27.23 -6.76
CA SER A 235 9.69 -26.67 -6.31
C SER A 235 10.42 -25.86 -7.37
N LYS A 236 9.95 -25.88 -8.63
CA LYS A 236 10.60 -25.21 -9.77
C LYS A 236 9.58 -24.57 -10.71
N TYR A 237 9.88 -23.38 -11.19
CA TYR A 237 9.16 -22.67 -12.24
C TYR A 237 10.13 -22.25 -13.34
N SER A 238 9.65 -22.31 -14.58
CA SER A 238 10.36 -21.81 -15.76
C SER A 238 9.39 -20.87 -16.47
N LEU A 239 9.80 -19.62 -16.65
CA LEU A 239 9.00 -18.59 -17.29
C LEU A 239 9.75 -18.10 -18.53
N ASP A 240 9.04 -18.08 -19.65
CA ASP A 240 9.57 -17.56 -20.91
C ASP A 240 9.25 -16.07 -21.00
N LEU A 241 10.28 -15.24 -21.04
CA LEU A 241 10.16 -13.79 -21.16
C LEU A 241 10.28 -13.44 -22.65
N SER A 242 9.20 -12.90 -23.21
CA SER A 242 9.13 -12.47 -24.62
C SER A 242 10.14 -11.36 -24.90
N ASP A 243 10.66 -11.35 -26.13
CA ASP A 243 11.42 -10.27 -26.77
C ASP A 243 10.84 -8.86 -26.59
N LYS A 244 9.52 -8.73 -26.47
CA LYS A 244 8.85 -7.42 -26.25
C LYS A 244 9.12 -6.86 -24.86
N THR A 245 9.52 -7.70 -23.93
CA THR A 245 9.68 -7.33 -22.53
C THR A 245 11.04 -6.69 -22.27
N ARG A 246 11.06 -5.37 -22.13
CA ARG A 246 12.32 -4.62 -21.89
C ARG A 246 12.80 -4.71 -20.45
N THR A 247 11.88 -4.86 -19.51
CA THR A 247 12.21 -4.86 -18.08
C THR A 247 11.24 -5.75 -17.32
N THR A 248 11.79 -6.65 -16.51
CA THR A 248 11.05 -7.57 -15.65
C THR A 248 11.51 -7.36 -14.21
N GLN A 249 10.56 -7.11 -13.30
CA GLN A 249 10.82 -7.04 -11.88
C GLN A 249 10.44 -8.36 -11.22
N ILE A 250 11.37 -8.92 -10.45
CA ILE A 250 11.21 -10.19 -9.76
C ILE A 250 11.37 -9.92 -8.27
N THR A 251 10.34 -10.22 -7.48
CA THR A 251 10.40 -10.09 -6.03
C THR A 251 10.51 -11.47 -5.40
N ILE A 252 11.45 -11.64 -4.49
CA ILE A 252 11.71 -12.92 -3.82
C ILE A 252 11.61 -12.70 -2.33
N ALA A 253 10.77 -13.48 -1.66
CA ALA A 253 10.56 -13.33 -0.22
C ALA A 253 11.85 -13.54 0.58
N GLN A 254 12.65 -14.56 0.22
CA GLN A 254 13.89 -14.93 0.89
C GLN A 254 14.89 -15.50 -0.13
N SER A 255 15.91 -14.72 -0.47
CA SER A 255 16.94 -15.08 -1.46
C SER A 255 17.78 -16.30 -1.05
N SER A 256 17.92 -16.58 0.26
CA SER A 256 18.62 -17.78 0.75
C SER A 256 17.96 -19.11 0.40
N LYS A 257 16.66 -19.09 0.13
CA LYS A 257 15.87 -20.29 -0.16
C LYS A 257 15.68 -20.55 -1.64
N VAL A 258 16.21 -19.69 -2.51
CA VAL A 258 15.90 -19.72 -3.94
C VAL A 258 17.19 -19.72 -4.76
N THR A 259 17.19 -20.48 -5.83
CA THR A 259 18.19 -20.41 -6.90
C THR A 259 17.53 -19.86 -8.14
N ILE A 260 18.10 -18.79 -8.69
CA ILE A 260 17.64 -18.18 -9.94
C ILE A 260 18.59 -18.59 -11.05
N LYS A 261 18.03 -18.95 -12.20
CA LYS A 261 18.73 -19.22 -13.43
C LYS A 261 18.21 -18.35 -14.55
N ILE A 262 19.10 -17.80 -15.35
CA ILE A 262 18.77 -17.04 -16.55
C ILE A 262 19.37 -17.80 -17.73
N ASN A 263 18.55 -18.23 -18.68
CA ASN A 263 18.97 -19.07 -19.81
C ASN A 263 19.76 -20.32 -19.38
N GLY A 264 19.41 -20.88 -18.23
CA GLY A 264 20.08 -22.06 -17.66
C GLY A 264 21.27 -21.76 -16.75
N GLU A 265 21.78 -20.52 -16.73
CA GLU A 265 22.92 -20.12 -15.92
C GLU A 265 22.51 -19.56 -14.56
N SER A 266 23.14 -20.04 -13.49
CA SER A 266 22.84 -19.63 -12.13
C SER A 266 23.30 -18.20 -11.85
N LEU A 267 22.40 -17.36 -11.36
CA LEU A 267 22.70 -15.99 -10.94
C LEU A 267 23.21 -15.99 -9.49
N ASP A 268 24.30 -15.26 -9.24
CA ASP A 268 24.82 -15.12 -7.88
C ASP A 268 23.94 -14.16 -7.05
N LEU A 269 23.34 -14.70 -5.98
CA LEU A 269 22.52 -13.97 -5.02
C LEU A 269 23.25 -13.70 -3.70
N SER A 270 24.55 -14.04 -3.60
CA SER A 270 25.35 -13.96 -2.36
C SER A 270 25.39 -12.57 -1.73
N GLN A 271 25.24 -11.53 -2.55
CA GLN A 271 25.29 -10.13 -2.14
C GLN A 271 23.95 -9.62 -1.58
N LEU A 272 22.87 -10.39 -1.69
CA LEU A 272 21.56 -10.04 -1.17
C LEU A 272 21.41 -10.43 0.30
N ASP A 273 20.52 -9.72 1.00
CA ASP A 273 20.15 -10.08 2.36
C ASP A 273 19.31 -11.36 2.32
N LYS A 274 19.89 -12.44 2.84
CA LYS A 274 19.36 -13.81 2.83
C LYS A 274 17.97 -13.95 3.42
N ASN A 275 17.59 -13.08 4.37
CA ASN A 275 16.37 -13.23 5.17
C ASN A 275 15.35 -12.11 4.93
N LYS A 276 15.61 -11.21 3.98
CA LYS A 276 14.69 -10.12 3.64
C LYS A 276 14.22 -10.23 2.20
N PRO A 277 13.04 -9.65 1.86
CA PRO A 277 12.56 -9.59 0.50
C PRO A 277 13.57 -8.89 -0.42
N SER A 278 14.05 -9.60 -1.42
CA SER A 278 15.00 -9.11 -2.42
C SER A 278 14.28 -8.76 -3.71
N TYR A 279 14.76 -7.71 -4.37
CA TYR A 279 14.18 -7.23 -5.63
C TYR A 279 15.21 -7.36 -6.74
N LEU A 280 14.89 -8.16 -7.75
CA LEU A 280 15.71 -8.34 -8.94
C LEU A 280 15.06 -7.59 -10.09
N THR A 281 15.82 -6.71 -10.75
CA THR A 281 15.39 -6.05 -11.98
C THR A 281 16.19 -6.62 -13.14
N LEU A 282 15.53 -7.33 -14.04
CA LEU A 282 16.10 -7.84 -15.27
C LEU A 282 15.82 -6.86 -16.40
N LYS A 283 16.86 -6.35 -17.03
CA LYS A 283 16.75 -5.50 -18.23
C LYS A 283 17.30 -6.27 -19.42
N ILE A 284 16.50 -6.36 -20.47
CA ILE A 284 16.86 -7.04 -21.71
C ILE A 284 17.08 -5.94 -22.76
N GLN A 285 18.29 -5.87 -23.31
CA GLN A 285 18.74 -4.86 -24.28
C GLN A 285 19.13 -5.48 -25.63
#